data_AF-A0A833HGI4-F1
#
_entry.id   AF-A0A833HGI4-F1
#
_cell.length_a   1.000
_cell.length_b   1.000
_cell.length_c   1.000
_cell.angle_alpha   90.00
_cell.angle_beta   90.00
_cell.angle_gamma   90.00
#
_symmetry.space_group_name_H-M   'P 1'
#
loop_
_entity.id
_entity.type
_entity.pdbx_description
1 polymer ?
#
loop_
_entity_poly.entity_id
_entity_poly.type
_entity_poly.pdbx_seq_one_letter_code
_entity_poly.pdbx_strand_id
1 'polypeptide(L)'
;LEHLRSLGYLAGARRDEAAPAAAPAPAGISSPQGDRNLAAIAFQEGRYEEAERLYRALAQADPADAGLRSSLAGVLGALGRYEEAMRELDEALARDPINPEGYHNKGALLERLGRRDQAVEQYRTAVRYRPDFEPSRQALARLTGSAEVRAPRNEAERKATALCEQAADAARRGAYPDAFARLDEAKRAAPDYVLVFQYEANVAYLAGDQPRAIAALERALALEPGNQLFRHNLEELRKQPAEGRP
;
A
#
# COMPACT_ATOMS: atom_id res chain seq x y z
N LEU A 1 -11.33 43.38 -21.09
CA LEU A 1 -10.84 42.02 -21.39
C LEU A 1 -9.86 41.46 -20.34
N GLU A 2 -9.48 42.22 -19.30
CA GLU A 2 -8.70 41.71 -18.15
C GLU A 2 -9.41 41.85 -16.78
N HIS A 3 -10.74 42.03 -16.75
CA HIS A 3 -11.44 42.24 -15.47
C HIS A 3 -12.77 41.48 -15.30
N LEU A 4 -13.13 40.57 -16.21
CA LEU A 4 -14.40 39.82 -16.16
C LEU A 4 -14.23 38.31 -16.45
N ARG A 5 -13.08 37.73 -16.06
CA ARG A 5 -12.83 36.27 -16.07
C ARG A 5 -12.48 35.73 -14.67
N SER A 6 -12.95 36.40 -13.61
CA SER A 6 -12.74 36.00 -12.21
C SER A 6 -13.91 35.23 -11.58
N LEU A 7 -14.96 34.88 -12.34
CA LEU A 7 -16.16 34.25 -11.77
C LEU A 7 -16.61 33.10 -12.67
N GLY A 8 -16.13 31.89 -12.40
CA GLY A 8 -16.55 30.67 -13.11
C GLY A 8 -18.08 30.54 -13.18
N TYR A 9 -18.56 29.79 -14.18
CA TYR A 9 -19.86 29.11 -14.31
C TYR A 9 -20.44 29.23 -15.75
N LEU A 10 -20.50 28.06 -16.40
CA LEU A 10 -21.23 27.66 -17.62
C LEU A 10 -20.58 27.95 -18.98
N ALA A 11 -20.59 27.07 -19.97
CA ALA A 11 -20.72 25.62 -20.12
C ALA A 11 -20.48 25.37 -21.63
N GLY A 12 -19.74 24.34 -22.01
CA GLY A 12 -19.58 24.01 -23.43
C GLY A 12 -18.59 22.88 -23.64
N ALA A 13 -19.11 21.66 -23.72
CA ALA A 13 -18.34 20.47 -24.01
C ALA A 13 -17.49 20.64 -25.28
N ARG A 14 -16.18 20.45 -25.15
CA ARG A 14 -15.33 19.96 -26.25
C ARG A 14 -14.45 18.84 -25.72
N ARG A 15 -14.49 17.72 -26.46
CA ARG A 15 -13.45 16.70 -26.47
C ARG A 15 -12.12 17.37 -26.79
N ASP A 16 -11.05 16.73 -26.33
CA ASP A 16 -9.63 17.05 -26.59
C ASP A 16 -8.94 17.88 -25.51
N GLU A 17 -8.95 17.37 -24.28
CA GLU A 17 -7.80 17.55 -23.38
C GLU A 17 -7.00 16.25 -23.38
N ALA A 18 -5.95 16.23 -24.20
CA ALA A 18 -4.92 15.20 -24.11
C ALA A 18 -4.37 15.20 -22.67
N ALA A 19 -4.29 14.01 -22.08
CA ALA A 19 -3.54 13.79 -20.85
C ALA A 19 -2.17 14.49 -20.96
N PRO A 20 -1.63 15.07 -19.87
CA PRO A 20 -0.33 15.72 -19.92
C PRO A 20 0.69 14.76 -20.53
N ALA A 21 1.38 15.20 -21.57
CA ALA A 21 2.41 14.42 -22.23
C ALA A 21 3.37 13.86 -21.17
N ALA A 22 3.55 12.54 -21.16
CA ALA A 22 4.49 11.88 -20.28
C ALA A 22 5.82 12.63 -20.30
N ALA A 23 6.36 12.94 -19.11
CA ALA A 23 7.67 13.56 -19.00
C ALA A 23 8.68 12.76 -19.84
N PRO A 24 9.64 13.43 -20.53
CA PRO A 24 10.64 12.71 -21.31
C PRO A 24 11.31 11.68 -20.41
N ALA A 25 11.42 10.45 -20.91
CA ALA A 25 12.01 9.34 -20.16
C ALA A 25 13.38 9.78 -19.59
N PRO A 26 13.65 9.61 -18.28
CA PRO A 26 14.94 9.93 -17.72
C PRO A 26 16.04 9.17 -18.46
N ALA A 27 17.20 9.81 -18.61
CA ALA A 27 18.32 9.26 -19.37
C ALA A 27 18.62 7.81 -18.92
N GLY A 28 18.35 6.83 -19.79
CA GLY A 28 18.60 5.41 -19.52
C GLY A 28 17.37 4.49 -19.50
N ILE A 29 16.15 5.00 -19.66
CA ILE A 29 14.96 4.17 -19.93
C ILE A 29 14.73 4.10 -21.44
N SER A 30 14.81 2.90 -22.02
CA SER A 30 14.48 2.65 -23.42
C SER A 30 13.01 2.23 -23.60
N SER A 31 12.42 1.55 -22.61
CA SER A 31 11.00 1.16 -22.57
C SER A 31 10.61 0.82 -21.13
N PRO A 32 9.61 1.49 -20.51
CA PRO A 32 9.27 1.25 -19.11
C PRO A 32 8.99 -0.22 -18.76
N GLN A 33 8.27 -0.95 -19.62
CA GLN A 33 8.02 -2.37 -19.41
C GLN A 33 9.25 -3.24 -19.70
N GLY A 34 10.00 -2.92 -20.76
CA GLY A 34 11.23 -3.64 -21.11
C GLY A 34 12.30 -3.50 -20.03
N ASP A 35 12.49 -2.29 -19.51
CA ASP A 35 13.46 -1.97 -18.47
C ASP A 35 13.04 -2.53 -17.12
N ARG A 36 11.73 -2.62 -16.83
CA ARG A 36 11.22 -3.34 -15.65
C ARG A 36 11.55 -4.82 -15.72
N ASN A 37 11.36 -5.45 -16.88
CA ASN A 37 11.73 -6.85 -17.09
C ASN A 37 13.24 -7.05 -16.97
N LEU A 38 14.04 -6.14 -17.56
CA LEU A 38 15.50 -6.18 -17.45
C LEU A 38 15.97 -6.05 -16.00
N ALA A 39 15.38 -5.13 -15.23
CA ALA A 39 15.68 -4.94 -13.82
C ALA A 39 15.36 -6.19 -13.01
N ALA A 40 14.22 -6.83 -13.29
CA ALA A 40 13.84 -8.08 -12.65
C ALA A 40 14.83 -9.21 -12.98
N ILE A 41 15.23 -9.37 -14.24
CA ILE A 41 16.23 -10.35 -14.68
C ILE A 41 17.58 -10.10 -13.98
N ALA A 42 18.05 -8.85 -13.99
CA ALA A 42 19.29 -8.48 -13.32
C ALA A 42 19.26 -8.82 -11.81
N PHE A 43 18.13 -8.59 -11.15
CA PHE A 43 17.94 -8.98 -9.76
C PHE A 43 18.01 -10.51 -9.56
N GLN A 44 17.32 -11.29 -10.40
CA GLN A 44 17.35 -12.76 -10.31
C GLN A 44 18.75 -13.34 -10.56
N GLU A 45 19.55 -12.70 -11.40
CA GLU A 45 20.94 -13.09 -11.68
C GLU A 45 21.94 -12.57 -10.65
N GLY A 46 21.48 -11.85 -9.61
CA GLY A 46 22.35 -11.30 -8.57
C GLY A 46 23.13 -10.04 -8.98
N ARG A 47 22.82 -9.46 -10.15
CA ARG A 47 23.39 -8.19 -10.64
C ARG A 47 22.65 -7.00 -9.99
N TYR A 48 22.79 -6.88 -8.67
CA TYR A 48 21.96 -5.98 -7.86
C TYR A 48 22.22 -4.49 -8.14
N GLU A 49 23.45 -4.08 -8.43
CA GLU A 49 23.79 -2.70 -8.75
C GLU A 49 23.12 -2.24 -10.06
N GLU A 50 23.03 -3.14 -11.04
CA GLU A 50 22.34 -2.86 -12.30
C GLU A 50 20.83 -2.81 -12.10
N ALA A 51 20.27 -3.75 -11.33
CA ALA A 51 18.86 -3.74 -10.97
C ALA A 51 18.49 -2.45 -10.22
N GLU A 52 19.35 -1.97 -9.30
CA GLU A 52 19.14 -0.73 -8.57
C GLU A 52 19.07 0.46 -9.53
N ARG A 53 20.05 0.57 -10.44
CA ARG A 53 20.10 1.65 -11.43
C ARG A 53 18.81 1.70 -12.26
N LEU A 54 18.34 0.55 -12.73
CA LEU A 54 17.13 0.46 -13.55
C LEU A 54 15.88 0.79 -12.75
N TYR A 55 15.70 0.21 -11.56
CA TYR A 55 14.52 0.50 -10.72
C TYR A 55 14.50 1.95 -10.23
N ARG A 56 15.65 2.55 -9.91
CA ARG A 56 15.72 3.99 -9.59
C ARG A 56 15.30 4.86 -10.77
N ALA A 57 15.77 4.56 -11.98
CA ALA A 57 15.36 5.30 -13.16
C ALA A 57 13.85 5.18 -13.39
N LEU A 58 13.31 3.96 -13.31
CA LEU A 58 11.87 3.70 -13.45
C LEU A 58 11.05 4.45 -12.39
N ALA A 59 11.44 4.37 -11.11
CA ALA A 59 10.73 5.05 -10.01
C ALA A 59 10.82 6.59 -10.10
N GLN A 60 11.86 7.13 -10.73
CA GLN A 60 11.94 8.56 -11.05
C GLN A 60 11.00 8.95 -12.20
N ALA A 61 10.85 8.08 -13.20
CA ALA A 61 9.96 8.31 -14.33
C ALA A 61 8.47 8.22 -13.95
N ASP A 62 8.15 7.30 -13.04
CA ASP A 62 6.80 7.16 -12.47
C ASP A 62 6.86 7.13 -10.93
N PRO A 63 6.87 8.31 -10.28
CA PRO A 63 6.92 8.41 -8.82
C PRO A 63 5.67 7.87 -8.11
N ALA A 64 4.57 7.66 -8.84
CA ALA A 64 3.29 7.18 -8.29
C ALA A 64 3.20 5.64 -8.24
N ASP A 65 4.05 4.94 -8.99
CA ASP A 65 4.09 3.48 -9.00
C ASP A 65 4.77 2.92 -7.73
N ALA A 66 3.94 2.55 -6.76
CA ALA A 66 4.37 1.91 -5.52
C ALA A 66 5.09 0.57 -5.75
N GLY A 67 4.80 -0.13 -6.85
CA GLY A 67 5.44 -1.40 -7.20
C GLY A 67 6.91 -1.23 -7.57
N LEU A 68 7.26 -0.14 -8.27
CA LEU A 68 8.66 0.19 -8.59
C LEU A 68 9.49 0.46 -7.32
N ARG A 69 8.94 1.22 -6.38
CA ARG A 69 9.57 1.48 -5.08
C ARG A 69 9.73 0.22 -4.24
N SER A 70 8.70 -0.61 -4.20
CA SER A 70 8.74 -1.93 -3.53
C SER A 70 9.83 -2.83 -4.13
N SER A 71 10.01 -2.79 -5.45
CA SER A 71 11.05 -3.55 -6.14
C SER A 71 12.44 -3.00 -5.84
N LEU A 72 12.62 -1.66 -5.91
CA LEU A 72 13.85 -0.99 -5.52
C LEU A 72 14.26 -1.33 -4.08
N ALA A 73 13.32 -1.34 -3.15
CA ALA A 73 13.57 -1.75 -1.78
C ALA A 73 14.09 -3.19 -1.66
N GLY A 74 13.53 -4.12 -2.45
CA GLY A 74 14.02 -5.49 -2.54
C GLY A 74 15.49 -5.55 -2.97
N VAL A 75 15.86 -4.76 -3.98
CA VAL A 75 17.25 -4.63 -4.45
C VAL A 75 18.16 -4.04 -3.38
N LEU A 76 17.76 -2.93 -2.76
CA LEU A 76 18.52 -2.29 -1.68
C LEU A 76 18.73 -3.24 -0.50
N GLY A 77 17.71 -4.04 -0.16
CA GLY A 77 17.81 -5.06 0.87
C GLY A 77 18.78 -6.20 0.49
N ALA A 78 18.89 -6.56 -0.79
CA ALA A 78 19.88 -7.54 -1.25
C ALA A 78 21.32 -6.98 -1.17
N LEU A 79 21.47 -5.67 -1.37
CA LEU A 79 22.73 -4.92 -1.19
C LEU A 79 23.07 -4.62 0.27
N GLY A 80 22.25 -5.03 1.24
CA GLY A 80 22.46 -4.75 2.67
C GLY A 80 22.14 -3.32 3.09
N ARG A 81 21.55 -2.50 2.21
CA ARG A 81 21.19 -1.09 2.47
C ARG A 81 19.80 -1.00 3.09
N TYR A 82 19.67 -1.52 4.30
CA TYR A 82 18.38 -1.80 4.92
C TYR A 82 17.57 -0.55 5.28
N GLU A 83 18.20 0.54 5.74
CA GLU A 83 17.53 1.79 6.08
C GLU A 83 16.95 2.48 4.84
N GLU A 84 17.63 2.38 3.69
CA GLU A 84 17.11 2.88 2.42
C GLU A 84 15.96 2.02 1.92
N ALA A 85 16.08 0.70 2.03
CA ALA A 85 15.01 -0.22 1.66
C ALA A 85 13.74 0.00 2.50
N MET A 86 13.87 0.23 3.81
CA MET A 86 12.73 0.56 4.69
C MET A 86 12.03 1.83 4.24
N ARG A 87 12.77 2.90 3.90
CA ARG A 87 12.19 4.15 3.41
C ARG A 87 11.43 3.99 2.12
N GLU A 88 11.99 3.25 1.15
CA GLU A 88 11.29 2.98 -0.12
C GLU A 88 10.00 2.17 0.09
N LEU A 89 9.98 1.23 1.05
CA LEU A 89 8.77 0.48 1.40
C LEU A 89 7.74 1.32 2.14
N ASP A 90 8.18 2.19 3.04
CA ASP A 90 7.29 3.13 3.72
C ASP A 90 6.64 4.10 2.72
N GLU A 91 7.40 4.60 1.75
CA GLU A 91 6.87 5.42 0.66
C GLU A 91 5.93 4.62 -0.26
N ALA A 92 6.27 3.38 -0.61
CA ALA A 92 5.41 2.51 -1.40
C ALA A 92 4.06 2.25 -0.69
N LEU A 93 4.09 1.87 0.58
CA LEU A 93 2.89 1.60 1.38
C LEU A 93 2.10 2.86 1.72
N ALA A 94 2.73 4.03 1.73
CA ALA A 94 2.01 5.30 1.83
C ALA A 94 1.20 5.61 0.56
N ARG A 95 1.64 5.13 -0.61
CA ARG A 95 0.94 5.31 -1.90
C ARG A 95 -0.09 4.23 -2.17
N ASP A 96 0.25 2.99 -1.83
CA ASP A 96 -0.65 1.85 -1.91
C ASP A 96 -0.63 1.06 -0.60
N PRO A 97 -1.43 1.49 0.40
CA PRO A 97 -1.50 0.82 1.70
C PRO A 97 -2.27 -0.50 1.64
N ILE A 98 -2.75 -0.95 0.48
CA ILE A 98 -3.46 -2.22 0.31
C ILE A 98 -2.68 -3.11 -0.67
N ASN A 99 -1.34 -3.04 -0.58
CA ASN A 99 -0.39 -3.76 -1.44
C ASN A 99 0.25 -4.97 -0.73
N PRO A 100 -0.18 -6.21 -0.99
CA PRO A 100 0.39 -7.41 -0.39
C PRO A 100 1.91 -7.54 -0.59
N GLU A 101 2.42 -7.20 -1.77
CA GLU A 101 3.84 -7.28 -2.11
C GLU A 101 4.68 -6.32 -1.26
N GLY A 102 4.20 -5.10 -1.03
CA GLY A 102 4.86 -4.12 -0.17
C GLY A 102 4.99 -4.62 1.27
N TYR A 103 3.91 -5.19 1.81
CA TYR A 103 3.94 -5.81 3.14
C TYR A 103 4.87 -7.02 3.20
N HIS A 104 4.88 -7.88 2.18
CA HIS A 104 5.83 -9.00 2.11
C HIS A 104 7.28 -8.54 2.12
N ASN A 105 7.63 -7.58 1.25
CA ASN A 105 9.00 -7.08 1.15
C ASN A 105 9.44 -6.42 2.46
N LYS A 106 8.56 -5.71 3.15
CA LYS A 106 8.81 -5.15 4.49
C LYS A 106 9.00 -6.24 5.53
N GLY A 107 8.20 -7.31 5.48
CA GLY A 107 8.39 -8.50 6.30
C GLY A 107 9.76 -9.14 6.10
N ALA A 108 10.16 -9.37 4.85
CA ALA A 108 11.44 -9.97 4.50
C ALA A 108 12.63 -9.13 4.97
N LEU A 109 12.52 -7.81 4.86
CA LEU A 109 13.53 -6.89 5.36
C LEU A 109 13.64 -6.91 6.89
N LEU A 110 12.50 -6.93 7.59
CA LEU A 110 12.47 -7.03 9.05
C LEU A 110 13.04 -8.37 9.54
N GLU A 111 12.84 -9.47 8.82
CA GLU A 111 13.51 -10.74 9.12
C GLU A 111 15.03 -10.65 9.03
N ARG A 112 15.56 -10.03 7.97
CA ARG A 112 17.01 -9.81 7.81
C ARG A 112 17.58 -8.95 8.93
N LEU A 113 16.77 -8.03 9.46
CA LEU A 113 17.11 -7.19 10.62
C LEU A 113 16.88 -7.89 11.99
N GLY A 114 16.50 -9.16 12.01
CA GLY A 114 16.24 -9.91 13.25
C GLY A 114 14.94 -9.53 13.97
N ARG A 115 14.10 -8.70 13.37
CA ARG A 115 12.84 -8.19 13.95
C ARG A 115 11.68 -9.13 13.63
N ARG A 116 11.78 -10.37 14.13
CA ARG A 116 10.89 -11.48 13.79
C ARG A 116 9.40 -11.17 14.00
N ASP A 117 9.03 -10.64 15.16
CA ASP A 117 7.62 -10.40 15.49
C ASP A 117 6.99 -9.35 14.56
N GLN A 118 7.74 -8.29 14.25
CA GLN A 118 7.30 -7.27 13.30
C GLN A 118 7.16 -7.84 11.89
N ALA A 119 8.09 -8.71 11.46
CA ALA A 119 8.01 -9.39 10.17
C ALA A 119 6.74 -10.26 10.05
N VAL A 120 6.43 -11.03 11.09
CA VAL A 120 5.21 -11.85 11.15
C VAL A 120 3.96 -10.99 10.96
N GLU A 121 3.87 -9.82 11.60
CA GLU A 121 2.73 -8.91 11.41
C GLU A 121 2.62 -8.37 9.98
N GLN A 122 3.75 -8.07 9.32
CA GLN A 122 3.73 -7.67 7.91
C GLN A 122 3.24 -8.80 7.01
N TYR A 123 3.75 -10.03 7.20
CA TYR A 123 3.30 -11.16 6.39
C TYR A 123 1.84 -11.53 6.62
N ARG A 124 1.37 -11.48 7.87
CA ARG A 124 -0.06 -11.64 8.20
C ARG A 124 -0.89 -10.63 7.43
N THR A 125 -0.45 -9.38 7.41
CA THR A 125 -1.11 -8.29 6.70
C THR A 125 -1.14 -8.53 5.19
N ALA A 126 -0.03 -8.97 4.59
CA ALA A 126 0.00 -9.35 3.18
C ALA A 126 -1.01 -10.46 2.84
N VAL A 127 -1.09 -11.51 3.68
CA VAL A 127 -2.06 -12.60 3.50
C VAL A 127 -3.51 -12.16 3.77
N ARG A 128 -3.75 -11.18 4.66
CA ARG A 128 -5.10 -10.61 4.85
C ARG A 128 -5.61 -9.92 3.59
N TYR A 129 -4.75 -9.21 2.87
CA TYR A 129 -5.12 -8.53 1.62
C TYR A 129 -5.18 -9.49 0.43
N ARG A 130 -4.36 -10.53 0.43
CA ARG A 130 -4.35 -11.56 -0.61
C ARG A 130 -4.13 -12.94 0.02
N PRO A 131 -5.23 -13.67 0.36
CA PRO A 131 -5.15 -14.96 1.05
C PRO A 131 -4.38 -16.05 0.33
N ASP A 132 -4.26 -15.97 -1.00
CA ASP A 132 -3.49 -16.88 -1.85
C ASP A 132 -2.05 -16.40 -2.10
N PHE A 133 -1.57 -15.37 -1.39
CA PHE A 133 -0.21 -14.85 -1.56
C PHE A 133 0.85 -15.77 -0.93
N GLU A 134 1.24 -16.77 -1.71
CA GLU A 134 2.09 -17.87 -1.30
C GLU A 134 3.44 -17.45 -0.66
N PRO A 135 4.18 -16.44 -1.16
CA PRO A 135 5.44 -16.03 -0.52
C PRO A 135 5.28 -15.66 0.97
N SER A 136 4.22 -14.93 1.32
CA SER A 136 3.95 -14.55 2.71
C SER A 136 3.40 -15.72 3.53
N ARG A 137 2.62 -16.63 2.93
CA ARG A 137 2.17 -17.86 3.60
C ARG A 137 3.34 -18.76 3.98
N GLN A 138 4.31 -18.93 3.07
CA GLN A 138 5.52 -19.70 3.33
C GLN A 138 6.38 -19.06 4.42
N ALA A 139 6.54 -17.73 4.39
CA ALA A 139 7.25 -17.01 5.44
C ALA A 139 6.56 -17.17 6.81
N LEU A 140 5.22 -17.09 6.87
CA LEU A 140 4.47 -17.34 8.11
C LEU A 140 4.61 -18.77 8.61
N ALA A 141 4.50 -19.78 7.75
CA ALA A 141 4.69 -21.18 8.12
C ALA A 141 6.08 -21.40 8.71
N ARG A 142 7.12 -20.85 8.06
CA ARG A 142 8.50 -20.92 8.54
C ARG A 142 8.71 -20.19 9.88
N LEU A 143 8.05 -19.06 10.09
CA LEU A 143 8.24 -18.23 11.28
C LEU A 143 7.34 -18.59 12.47
N THR A 144 6.22 -19.26 12.24
CA THR A 144 5.22 -19.48 13.31
C THR A 144 4.74 -20.92 13.40
N GLY A 145 5.17 -21.79 12.48
CA GLY A 145 4.66 -23.16 12.35
C GLY A 145 3.29 -23.25 11.67
N SER A 146 2.70 -22.12 11.26
CA SER A 146 1.43 -22.09 10.53
C SER A 146 1.40 -20.95 9.50
N ALA A 147 0.83 -21.21 8.33
CA ALA A 147 0.52 -20.17 7.34
C ALA A 147 -0.86 -19.54 7.57
N GLU A 148 -1.63 -20.04 8.53
CA GLU A 148 -3.02 -19.66 8.70
C GLU A 148 -3.14 -18.26 9.29
N VAL A 149 -3.69 -17.36 8.49
CA VAL A 149 -4.32 -16.15 8.96
C VAL A 149 -5.80 -16.45 9.15
N ARG A 150 -6.41 -15.86 10.19
CA ARG A 150 -7.84 -16.03 10.46
C ARG A 150 -8.68 -15.77 9.20
N ALA A 151 -9.30 -16.82 8.68
CA ALA A 151 -10.25 -16.74 7.58
C ALA A 151 -11.63 -16.23 8.08
N PRO A 152 -12.49 -15.73 7.17
CA PRO A 152 -13.87 -15.41 7.49
C PRO A 152 -14.63 -16.62 8.04
N ARG A 153 -15.17 -16.50 9.26
CA ARG A 153 -15.77 -17.64 10.00
C ARG A 153 -17.24 -17.87 9.71
N ASN A 154 -17.93 -16.87 9.19
CA ASN A 154 -19.36 -16.91 8.92
C ASN A 154 -19.69 -16.10 7.65
N GLU A 155 -20.96 -16.17 7.23
CA GLU A 155 -21.43 -15.47 6.04
C GLU A 155 -21.30 -13.95 6.15
N ALA A 156 -21.50 -13.39 7.35
CA ALA A 156 -21.34 -11.96 7.60
C ALA A 156 -19.89 -11.49 7.39
N GLU A 157 -18.90 -12.23 7.89
CA GLU A 157 -17.47 -11.94 7.67
C GLU A 157 -17.08 -12.12 6.19
N ARG A 158 -17.65 -13.10 5.48
CA ARG A 158 -17.44 -13.26 4.04
C ARG A 158 -18.00 -12.06 3.25
N LYS A 159 -19.22 -11.63 3.58
CA LYS A 159 -19.84 -10.43 3.00
C LYS A 159 -19.00 -9.18 3.30
N ALA A 160 -18.56 -9.02 4.54
CA ALA A 160 -17.71 -7.90 4.94
C ALA A 160 -16.36 -7.90 4.19
N THR A 161 -15.76 -9.07 3.95
CA THR A 161 -14.52 -9.20 3.15
C THR A 161 -14.73 -8.69 1.73
N ALA A 162 -15.79 -9.15 1.05
CA ALA A 162 -16.11 -8.69 -0.30
C ALA A 162 -16.37 -7.17 -0.37
N LEU A 163 -17.05 -6.60 0.64
CA LEU A 163 -17.24 -5.16 0.74
C LEU A 163 -15.93 -4.39 0.96
N CYS A 164 -14.98 -4.94 1.74
CA CYS A 164 -13.66 -4.35 1.93
C CYS A 164 -12.85 -4.34 0.62
N GLU A 165 -12.86 -5.43 -0.14
CA GLU A 165 -12.20 -5.49 -1.45
C GLU A 165 -12.77 -4.46 -2.42
N GLN A 166 -14.11 -4.36 -2.50
CA GLN A 166 -14.77 -3.33 -3.31
C GLN A 166 -14.45 -1.91 -2.83
N ALA A 167 -14.27 -1.71 -1.52
CA ALA A 167 -13.86 -0.42 -0.97
C ALA A 167 -12.43 -0.06 -1.37
N ALA A 168 -11.51 -1.03 -1.34
CA ALA A 168 -10.14 -0.83 -1.83
C ALA A 168 -10.11 -0.51 -3.33
N ASP A 169 -10.93 -1.19 -4.14
CA ASP A 169 -11.09 -0.88 -5.56
C ASP A 169 -11.62 0.54 -5.80
N ALA A 170 -12.61 0.97 -5.02
CA ALA A 170 -13.13 2.34 -5.08
C ALA A 170 -12.05 3.37 -4.67
N ALA A 171 -11.32 3.11 -3.58
CA ALA A 171 -10.25 3.98 -3.11
C ALA A 171 -9.11 4.10 -4.13
N ARG A 172 -8.71 3.01 -4.82
CA ARG A 172 -7.73 3.05 -5.91
C ARG A 172 -8.15 3.96 -7.08
N ARG A 173 -9.45 4.16 -7.27
CA ARG A 173 -10.00 5.09 -8.28
C ARG A 173 -10.24 6.50 -7.73
N GLY A 174 -9.85 6.78 -6.48
CA GLY A 174 -10.12 8.04 -5.78
C GLY A 174 -11.58 8.23 -5.36
N ALA A 175 -12.43 7.21 -5.48
CA ALA A 175 -13.84 7.26 -5.12
C ALA A 175 -14.04 7.00 -3.61
N TYR A 176 -13.51 7.89 -2.77
CA TYR A 176 -13.53 7.72 -1.31
C TYR A 176 -14.93 7.66 -0.69
N PRO A 177 -15.93 8.46 -1.10
CA PRO A 177 -17.30 8.34 -0.59
C PRO A 177 -17.89 6.93 -0.81
N ASP A 178 -17.65 6.37 -2.00
CA ASP A 178 -18.07 5.02 -2.37
C ASP A 178 -17.34 3.93 -1.59
N ALA A 179 -16.05 4.15 -1.29
CA ALA A 179 -15.26 3.26 -0.45
C ALA A 179 -15.78 3.26 0.99
N PHE A 180 -16.03 4.44 1.56
CA PHE A 180 -16.56 4.56 2.92
C PHE A 180 -17.97 3.98 3.06
N ALA A 181 -18.86 4.18 2.09
CA ALA A 181 -20.21 3.59 2.12
C ALA A 181 -20.16 2.05 2.22
N ARG A 182 -19.23 1.41 1.49
CA ARG A 182 -19.01 -0.04 1.54
C ARG A 182 -18.41 -0.49 2.88
N LEU A 183 -17.46 0.26 3.43
CA LEU A 183 -16.89 -0.01 4.75
C LEU A 183 -17.93 0.15 5.86
N ASP A 184 -18.82 1.13 5.76
CA ASP A 184 -19.93 1.32 6.69
C ASP A 184 -20.96 0.20 6.61
N GLU A 185 -21.19 -0.38 5.42
CA GLU A 185 -21.95 -1.62 5.28
C GLU A 185 -21.21 -2.83 5.87
N ALA A 186 -19.91 -2.96 5.61
CA ALA A 186 -19.09 -4.05 6.14
C ALA A 186 -19.08 -4.05 7.68
N LYS A 187 -18.97 -2.87 8.31
CA LYS A 187 -19.07 -2.70 9.77
C LYS A 187 -20.43 -3.11 10.31
N ARG A 188 -21.52 -2.76 9.62
CA ARG A 188 -22.88 -3.18 10.02
C ARG A 188 -23.05 -4.70 9.93
N ALA A 189 -22.44 -5.34 8.93
CA ALA A 189 -22.49 -6.79 8.78
C ALA A 189 -21.62 -7.52 9.81
N ALA A 190 -20.40 -7.04 10.07
CA ALA A 190 -19.43 -7.71 10.93
C ALA A 190 -18.68 -6.70 11.84
N PRO A 191 -19.32 -6.22 12.93
CA PRO A 191 -18.81 -5.10 13.75
C PRO A 191 -17.54 -5.40 14.57
N ASP A 192 -17.19 -6.68 14.72
CA ASP A 192 -15.99 -7.16 15.41
C ASP A 192 -14.96 -7.81 14.45
N TYR A 193 -15.11 -7.58 13.14
CA TYR A 193 -14.17 -8.11 12.16
C TYR A 193 -13.05 -7.11 11.88
N VAL A 194 -11.88 -7.36 12.48
CA VAL A 194 -10.68 -6.50 12.41
C VAL A 194 -10.31 -6.07 10.99
N LEU A 195 -10.52 -6.93 9.99
CA LEU A 195 -10.22 -6.62 8.59
C LEU A 195 -10.93 -5.35 8.12
N VAL A 196 -12.18 -5.14 8.56
CA VAL A 196 -12.97 -3.97 8.18
C VAL A 196 -12.29 -2.68 8.65
N PHE A 197 -11.84 -2.66 9.91
CA PHE A 197 -11.16 -1.50 10.49
C PHE A 197 -9.76 -1.31 9.91
N GLN A 198 -9.07 -2.39 9.54
CA GLN A 198 -7.79 -2.33 8.85
C GLN A 198 -7.93 -1.70 7.45
N TYR A 199 -8.95 -2.08 6.66
CA TYR A 199 -9.23 -1.43 5.38
C TYR A 199 -9.68 0.02 5.58
N GLU A 200 -10.53 0.29 6.57
CA GLU A 200 -11.00 1.66 6.84
C GLU A 200 -9.87 2.60 7.23
N ALA A 201 -8.92 2.15 8.05
CA ALA A 201 -7.73 2.93 8.39
C ALA A 201 -6.94 3.33 7.14
N ASN A 202 -6.75 2.40 6.21
CA ASN A 202 -5.97 2.62 5.00
C ASN A 202 -6.71 3.49 3.97
N VAL A 203 -8.01 3.27 3.79
CA VAL A 203 -8.84 4.10 2.91
C VAL A 203 -8.93 5.53 3.47
N ALA A 204 -9.11 5.68 4.78
CA ALA A 204 -9.13 6.98 5.43
C ALA A 204 -7.78 7.70 5.32
N TYR A 205 -6.67 6.97 5.46
CA TYR A 205 -5.33 7.48 5.23
C TYR A 205 -5.17 8.04 3.81
N LEU A 206 -5.59 7.29 2.78
CA LEU A 206 -5.55 7.74 1.38
C LEU A 206 -6.45 8.94 1.12
N ALA A 207 -7.59 9.03 1.81
CA ALA A 207 -8.54 10.14 1.68
C ALA A 207 -8.11 11.42 2.42
N GLY A 208 -7.00 11.38 3.18
CA GLY A 208 -6.59 12.47 4.08
C GLY A 208 -7.49 12.63 5.31
N ASP A 209 -8.39 11.69 5.58
CA ASP A 209 -9.29 11.70 6.74
C ASP A 209 -8.58 11.10 7.96
N GLN A 210 -7.64 11.87 8.51
CA GLN A 210 -6.82 11.44 9.66
C GLN A 210 -7.67 11.07 10.90
N PRO A 211 -8.72 11.82 11.29
CA PRO A 211 -9.57 11.42 12.42
C PRO A 211 -10.20 10.05 12.22
N ARG A 212 -10.71 9.75 11.01
CA ARG A 212 -11.30 8.45 10.70
C ARG A 212 -10.25 7.33 10.68
N ALA A 213 -9.06 7.60 10.16
CA ALA A 213 -7.95 6.65 10.17
C ALA A 213 -7.53 6.26 11.60
N ILE A 214 -7.42 7.26 12.49
CA ILE A 214 -7.10 7.06 13.92
C ILE A 214 -8.18 6.22 14.59
N ALA A 215 -9.46 6.58 14.43
CA ALA A 215 -10.58 5.86 15.05
C ALA A 215 -10.64 4.39 14.59
N ALA A 216 -10.38 4.14 13.30
CA ALA A 216 -10.32 2.80 12.76
C ALA A 216 -9.16 1.97 13.36
N LEU A 217 -7.96 2.56 13.50
CA LEU A 217 -6.82 1.88 14.12
C LEU A 217 -7.02 1.61 15.62
N GLU A 218 -7.62 2.55 16.35
CA GLU A 218 -7.98 2.34 17.76
C GLU A 218 -8.94 1.15 17.91
N ARG A 219 -9.93 1.06 17.03
CA ARG A 219 -10.88 -0.06 17.01
C ARG A 219 -10.20 -1.37 16.60
N ALA A 220 -9.31 -1.35 15.62
CA ALA A 220 -8.53 -2.52 15.22
C ALA A 220 -7.63 -3.02 16.36
N LEU A 221 -6.97 -2.12 17.09
CA LEU A 221 -6.17 -2.44 18.28
C LEU A 221 -7.00 -2.98 19.45
N ALA A 222 -8.22 -2.48 19.63
CA ALA A 222 -9.13 -3.04 20.64
C ALA A 222 -9.48 -4.51 20.34
N LEU A 223 -9.57 -4.88 19.06
CA LEU A 223 -9.82 -6.25 18.62
C LEU A 223 -8.55 -7.12 18.60
N GLU A 224 -7.39 -6.53 18.31
CA GLU A 224 -6.08 -7.18 18.29
C GLU A 224 -5.02 -6.40 19.09
N PRO A 225 -5.04 -6.46 20.44
CA PRO A 225 -4.15 -5.63 21.28
C PRO A 225 -2.66 -5.92 21.08
N GLY A 226 -2.31 -7.12 20.62
CA GLY A 226 -0.94 -7.53 20.33
C GLY A 226 -0.38 -7.00 19.00
N ASN A 227 -1.20 -6.38 18.14
CA ASN A 227 -0.80 -6.01 16.80
C ASN A 227 0.15 -4.79 16.82
N GLN A 228 1.45 -5.04 16.65
CA GLN A 228 2.47 -3.98 16.67
C GLN A 228 2.38 -3.05 15.46
N LEU A 229 1.92 -3.55 14.31
CA LEU A 229 1.74 -2.74 13.11
C LEU A 229 0.66 -1.68 13.32
N PHE A 230 -0.50 -2.06 13.87
CA PHE A 230 -1.56 -1.09 14.16
C PHE A 230 -1.12 -0.04 15.18
N ARG A 231 -0.39 -0.47 16.22
CA ARG A 231 0.16 0.45 17.23
C ARG A 231 1.12 1.45 16.61
N HIS A 232 2.07 0.97 15.81
CA HIS A 232 3.02 1.82 15.11
C HIS A 232 2.33 2.83 14.17
N ASN A 233 1.41 2.36 13.32
CA ASN A 233 0.67 3.23 12.40
C ASN A 233 -0.15 4.30 13.15
N LEU A 234 -0.75 3.94 14.29
CA LEU A 234 -1.50 4.87 15.12
C LEU A 234 -0.59 5.94 15.75
N GLU A 235 0.58 5.54 16.25
CA GLU A 235 1.57 6.47 16.79
C GLU A 235 2.09 7.43 15.72
N GLU A 236 2.40 6.92 14.52
CA GLU A 236 2.86 7.75 13.41
C GLU A 236 1.79 8.73 12.93
N LEU A 237 0.52 8.32 12.87
CA LEU A 237 -0.56 9.23 12.51
C LEU A 237 -0.75 10.33 13.55
N ARG A 238 -0.64 10.03 14.85
CA ARG A 238 -0.80 11.05 15.91
C ARG A 238 0.33 12.08 15.94
N LYS A 239 1.51 11.75 15.41
CA LYS A 239 2.65 12.68 15.30
C LYS A 239 2.50 13.64 14.11
N GLN A 240 1.67 13.31 13.12
CA GLN A 240 1.50 14.11 11.93
C GLN A 240 0.52 15.26 12.17
N PRO A 241 0.88 16.51 11.79
CA PRO A 241 -0.07 17.61 11.83
C PRO A 241 -1.25 17.34 10.89
N ALA A 242 -2.44 17.79 11.26
CA ALA A 242 -3.68 17.56 10.50
C ALA A 242 -3.70 18.21 9.10
N GLU A 243 -2.69 19.00 8.77
CA GLU A 243 -2.57 19.73 7.52
C GLU A 243 -1.33 19.25 6.75
N GLY A 244 -1.56 18.67 5.57
CA GLY A 244 -0.53 18.47 4.56
C GLY A 244 -0.08 17.03 4.36
N ARG A 245 -0.86 16.28 3.58
CA ARG A 245 -0.37 15.20 2.69
C ARG A 245 -1.34 15.05 1.49
N PRO A 246 -0.82 14.55 0.36
CA PRO A 246 -1.25 14.90 -1.01
C PRO A 246 -2.68 14.52 -1.36
#